data_AF-A0A7W3WQB4-F1
#
_entry.id   AF-A0A7W3WQB4-F1
#
_cell.length_a   1.000
_cell.length_b   1.000
_cell.length_c   1.000
_cell.angle_alpha   90.00
_cell.angle_beta   90.00
_cell.angle_gamma   90.00
#
_symmetry.space_group_name_H-M   'P 1'
#
loop_
_entity.id
_entity.type
_entity.pdbx_description
1 polymer ?
#
loop_
_entity_poly.entity_id
_entity_poly.type
_entity_poly.pdbx_seq_one_letter_code
_entity_poly.pdbx_strand_id
1 'polypeptide(L)'
;MNPDETEALRQALTEELANLWHDLDAARRSAYQGAWSMQCNWLERRIKRCTQLVGATPWERIQLPLLEDGIYQRIHADLGIEVTVDMEEVARVRESINRRGAREGRPA
;
A
#
# COMPACT_ATOMS: atom_id res chain seq x y z
N MET A 1 2.44 8.50 29.92
CA MET A 1 2.54 7.32 29.04
C MET A 1 3.97 6.83 29.14
N ASN A 2 4.17 5.57 29.47
CA ASN A 2 5.51 4.98 29.55
C ASN A 2 6.13 4.94 28.13
N PRO A 3 7.42 5.28 27.94
CA PRO A 3 8.10 5.13 26.65
C PRO A 3 7.86 3.77 25.97
N ASP A 4 7.84 2.69 26.74
CA ASP A 4 7.63 1.33 26.22
C ASP A 4 6.21 1.12 25.65
N GLU A 5 5.20 1.71 26.28
CA GLU A 5 3.81 1.66 25.80
C GLU A 5 3.66 2.47 24.51
N THR A 6 4.38 3.59 24.39
CA THR A 6 4.34 4.44 23.20
C THR A 6 4.94 3.70 22.01
N GLU A 7 6.06 3.01 22.21
CA GLU A 7 6.69 2.22 21.15
C GLU A 7 5.81 1.05 20.69
N ALA A 8 5.21 0.32 21.64
CA ALA A 8 4.26 -0.74 21.32
C ALA A 8 3.07 -0.23 20.49
N LEU A 9 2.54 0.95 20.82
CA LEU A 9 1.46 1.58 20.05
C LEU A 9 1.91 2.02 18.65
N ARG A 10 3.14 2.54 18.50
CA ARG A 10 3.69 2.89 17.18
C ARG A 10 3.88 1.66 16.31
N GLN A 11 4.35 0.56 16.89
CA GLN A 11 4.50 -0.72 16.19
C GLN A 11 3.14 -1.25 15.73
N ALA A 12 2.16 -1.31 16.63
CA ALA A 12 0.80 -1.75 16.28
C ALA A 12 0.17 -0.88 15.18
N LEU A 13 0.40 0.44 15.21
CA LEU A 13 -0.11 1.35 14.19
C LEU A 13 0.63 1.21 12.85
N THR A 14 1.91 0.83 12.87
CA THR A 14 2.68 0.51 11.66
C THR A 14 2.15 -0.76 10.98
N GLU A 15 1.79 -1.77 11.78
CA GLU A 15 1.16 -3.00 11.28
C GLU A 15 -0.24 -2.73 10.73
N GLU A 16 -1.06 -1.95 11.44
CA GLU A 16 -2.37 -1.51 10.96
C GLU A 16 -2.25 -0.72 9.65
N LEU A 17 -1.27 0.18 9.52
CA LEU A 17 -1.05 0.90 8.27
C LEU A 17 -0.74 -0.05 7.11
N ALA A 18 0.05 -1.10 7.33
CA ALA A 18 0.29 -2.12 6.31
C ALA A 18 -1.01 -2.85 5.91
N ASN A 19 -1.85 -3.22 6.88
CA ASN A 19 -3.15 -3.84 6.62
C ASN A 19 -4.08 -2.92 5.82
N LEU A 20 -4.10 -1.63 6.11
CA LEU A 20 -4.92 -0.66 5.38
C LEU A 20 -4.54 -0.55 3.90
N TRP A 21 -3.26 -0.72 3.56
CA TRP A 21 -2.82 -0.78 2.16
C TRP A 21 -3.36 -2.03 1.45
N HIS A 22 -3.31 -3.19 2.12
CA HIS A 22 -3.91 -4.43 1.62
C HIS A 22 -5.43 -4.27 1.40
N ASP A 23 -6.12 -3.66 2.36
CA ASP A 23 -7.56 -3.39 2.25
C ASP A 23 -7.88 -2.44 1.10
N LEU A 24 -7.02 -1.44 0.85
CA LEU A 24 -7.20 -0.51 -0.27
C LEU A 24 -7.06 -1.22 -1.61
N ASP A 25 -6.04 -2.06 -1.78
CA ASP A 25 -5.88 -2.86 -2.98
C ASP A 25 -7.07 -3.80 -3.20
N ALA A 26 -7.54 -4.47 -2.14
CA ALA A 26 -8.71 -5.35 -2.20
C ALA A 26 -10.01 -4.61 -2.54
N ALA A 27 -10.24 -3.45 -1.90
CA ALA A 27 -11.41 -2.62 -2.17
C ALA A 27 -11.43 -2.11 -3.61
N ARG A 28 -10.26 -1.74 -4.14
CA ARG A 28 -10.11 -1.29 -5.54
C ARG A 28 -10.40 -2.42 -6.51
N ARG A 29 -9.81 -3.61 -6.30
CA ARG A 29 -10.05 -4.79 -7.16
C ARG A 29 -11.49 -5.26 -7.14
N SER A 30 -12.21 -5.03 -6.04
CA SER A 30 -13.62 -5.43 -5.89
C SER A 30 -14.61 -4.41 -6.48
N ALA A 31 -14.15 -3.19 -6.78
CA ALA A 31 -14.99 -2.17 -7.39
C ALA A 31 -15.23 -2.48 -8.89
N TYR A 32 -16.41 -2.13 -9.39
CA TYR A 32 -16.74 -2.30 -10.82
C TYR A 32 -15.69 -1.58 -11.68
N GLN A 33 -15.01 -2.33 -12.55
CA GLN A 33 -13.92 -1.85 -13.41
C GLN A 33 -12.73 -1.22 -12.67
N GLY A 34 -12.48 -1.60 -11.41
CA GLY A 34 -11.36 -1.03 -10.63
C GLY A 34 -11.56 0.44 -10.24
N ALA A 35 -12.79 0.95 -10.34
CA ALA A 35 -13.11 2.34 -10.06
C ALA A 35 -12.90 2.69 -8.58
N TRP A 36 -12.55 3.95 -8.32
CA TRP A 36 -12.37 4.45 -6.97
C TRP A 36 -13.71 4.53 -6.22
N SER A 37 -13.88 3.72 -5.18
CA SER A 37 -15.14 3.61 -4.43
C SER A 37 -15.17 4.48 -3.17
N MET A 38 -16.35 4.62 -2.55
CA MET A 38 -16.46 5.25 -1.22
C MET A 38 -15.61 4.55 -0.15
N GLN A 39 -15.44 3.23 -0.26
CA GLN A 39 -14.56 2.48 0.63
C GLN A 39 -13.10 2.87 0.42
N CYS A 40 -12.66 3.05 -0.84
CA CYS A 40 -11.32 3.55 -1.14
C CYS A 40 -11.08 4.94 -0.53
N ASN A 41 -12.06 5.85 -0.62
CA ASN A 41 -11.99 7.17 0.04
C ASN A 41 -11.88 7.09 1.57
N TRP A 42 -12.53 6.11 2.20
CA TRP A 42 -12.42 5.92 3.65
C TRP A 42 -11.05 5.34 4.04
N LEU A 43 -10.55 4.36 3.30
CA LEU A 43 -9.23 3.75 3.50
C LEU A 43 -8.11 4.75 3.28
N GLU A 44 -8.15 5.54 2.19
CA GLU A 44 -7.17 6.59 1.92
C GLU A 44 -7.07 7.60 3.09
N ARG A 45 -8.21 8.03 3.63
CA ARG A 45 -8.22 8.93 4.80
C ARG A 45 -7.57 8.30 6.04
N ARG A 46 -7.79 7.00 6.28
CA ARG A 46 -7.16 6.28 7.39
C ARG A 46 -5.66 6.11 7.19
N ILE A 47 -5.26 5.71 5.99
CA ILE A 47 -3.84 5.60 5.58
C ILE A 47 -3.13 6.93 5.83
N LYS A 48 -3.70 8.04 5.36
CA LYS A 48 -3.12 9.38 5.55
C LYS A 48 -2.92 9.73 7.02
N ARG A 49 -3.94 9.49 7.86
CA ARG A 49 -3.86 9.72 9.31
C ARG A 49 -2.79 8.87 9.98
N CYS A 50 -2.71 7.58 9.66
CA CYS A 50 -1.71 6.70 10.26
C CYS A 50 -0.30 7.07 9.78
N THR A 51 -0.15 7.39 8.50
CA THR A 51 1.13 7.84 7.90
C THR A 51 1.70 9.07 8.61
N GLN A 52 0.86 10.03 8.99
CA GLN A 52 1.31 11.20 9.75
C GLN A 52 1.83 10.86 11.16
N LEU A 53 1.45 9.71 11.73
CA LEU A 53 1.83 9.29 13.08
C LEU A 53 3.07 8.37 13.09
N VAL A 54 3.16 7.46 12.12
CA VAL A 54 4.23 6.43 12.07
C VAL A 54 5.16 6.54 10.86
N GLY A 55 4.92 7.50 9.97
CA GLY A 55 5.66 7.65 8.73
C GLY A 55 5.11 6.80 7.59
N ALA A 56 5.72 6.96 6.42
CA ALA A 56 5.37 6.21 5.21
C ALA A 56 5.76 4.73 5.38
N THR A 57 4.88 3.83 4.94
CA THR A 57 5.24 2.42 4.78
C THR A 57 6.29 2.29 3.66
N PRO A 58 7.38 1.53 3.86
CA PRO A 58 8.34 1.25 2.78
C PRO A 58 7.64 0.66 1.56
N TRP A 59 7.99 1.13 0.36
CA TRP A 59 7.28 0.76 -0.87
C TRP A 59 7.38 -0.75 -1.15
N GLU A 60 8.43 -1.42 -0.68
CA GLU A 60 8.66 -2.86 -0.80
C GLU A 60 7.56 -3.68 -0.11
N ARG A 61 6.81 -3.08 0.82
CA ARG A 61 5.69 -3.70 1.54
C ARG A 61 4.33 -3.34 0.93
N ILE A 62 4.30 -2.52 -0.12
CA ILE A 62 3.08 -2.09 -0.80
C ILE A 62 2.77 -3.03 -1.97
N GLN A 63 1.49 -3.22 -2.23
CA GLN A 63 1.04 -4.09 -3.33
C GLN A 63 1.43 -3.43 -4.66
N LEU A 64 2.09 -4.19 -5.53
CA LEU A 64 2.59 -3.72 -6.82
C LEU A 64 1.57 -2.92 -7.64
N PRO A 65 0.28 -3.32 -7.76
CA PRO A 65 -0.69 -2.53 -8.53
C PRO A 65 -0.88 -1.11 -7.98
N LEU A 66 -0.75 -0.89 -6.67
CA LEU A 66 -0.87 0.44 -6.07
C LEU A 66 0.36 1.32 -6.35
N LEU A 67 1.53 0.70 -6.58
CA LEU A 67 2.76 1.39 -6.99
C LEU A 67 2.74 1.72 -8.48
N GLU A 68 2.32 0.75 -9.31
CA GLU A 68 2.22 0.85 -10.77
C GLU A 68 1.19 1.93 -11.18
N ASP A 69 0.05 1.99 -10.49
CA ASP A 69 -1.01 2.98 -10.75
C ASP A 69 -0.71 4.36 -10.12
N GLY A 70 0.46 4.54 -9.48
CA GLY A 70 0.87 5.80 -8.87
C GLY A 70 0.07 6.18 -7.61
N ILE A 71 -0.75 5.28 -7.07
CA ILE A 71 -1.67 5.55 -5.95
C ILE A 71 -0.88 5.82 -4.67
N TYR A 72 0.15 5.01 -4.39
CA TYR A 72 1.01 5.19 -3.22
C TYR A 72 1.67 6.58 -3.23
N GLN A 73 2.23 6.98 -4.37
CA GLN A 73 2.91 8.26 -4.57
C GLN A 73 1.91 9.42 -4.42
N ARG A 74 0.73 9.33 -5.06
CA ARG A 74 -0.33 10.34 -4.94
C ARG A 74 -0.74 10.58 -3.49
N ILE A 75 -1.01 9.50 -2.75
CA ILE A 75 -1.48 9.59 -1.35
C ILE A 75 -0.44 10.28 -0.45
N HIS A 76 0.85 10.00 -0.66
CA HIS A 76 1.92 10.65 0.10
C HIS A 76 2.17 12.10 -0.37
N ALA A 77 2.06 12.37 -1.67
CA ALA A 77 2.16 13.73 -2.21
C ALA A 77 1.08 14.67 -1.62
N ASP A 78 -0.14 14.17 -1.43
CA ASP A 78 -1.23 14.91 -0.76
C ASP A 78 -0.90 15.28 0.71
N LEU A 79 0.05 14.58 1.33
CA LEU A 79 0.56 14.87 2.68
C LEU A 79 1.82 15.75 2.66
N GLY A 80 2.35 16.09 1.47
CA GLY A 80 3.65 16.73 1.32
C GLY A 80 4.82 15.81 1.68
N ILE A 81 4.62 14.49 1.65
CA ILE A 81 5.66 13.49 1.91
C ILE A 81 6.20 13.01 0.57
N GLU A 82 7.49 13.25 0.32
CA GLU A 82 8.17 12.71 -0.84
C GLU A 82 8.56 11.25 -0.57
N VAL A 83 8.09 10.36 -1.45
CA VAL A 83 8.43 8.93 -1.42
C VAL A 83 9.14 8.57 -2.72
N THR A 84 10.28 7.88 -2.59
CA THR A 84 11.00 7.35 -3.75
C THR A 84 10.63 5.88 -3.92
N VAL A 85 10.13 5.53 -5.10
CA VAL A 85 9.82 4.15 -5.48
C VAL A 85 10.73 3.75 -6.63
N ASP A 86 11.47 2.66 -6.46
CA ASP A 86 12.28 2.08 -7.55
C ASP A 86 11.35 1.34 -8.52
N MET A 87 10.90 2.05 -9.55
CA MET A 87 9.99 1.49 -10.55
C MET A 87 10.65 0.40 -11.43
N GLU A 88 11.98 0.38 -11.54
CA GLU A 88 12.69 -0.70 -12.21
C GLU A 88 12.61 -1.99 -11.39
N GLU A 89 12.80 -1.89 -10.07
CA GLU A 89 12.64 -3.03 -9.17
C GLU A 89 11.19 -3.51 -9.12
N VAL A 90 10.21 -2.60 -9.07
CA VAL A 90 8.78 -2.96 -9.17
C VAL A 90 8.51 -3.80 -10.42
N ALA A 91 9.04 -3.40 -11.58
CA ALA A 91 8.90 -4.15 -12.83
C ALA A 91 9.59 -5.52 -12.77
N ARG A 92 10.79 -5.62 -12.18
CA ARG A 92 11.51 -6.90 -11.98
C ARG A 92 10.71 -7.86 -11.10
N VAL A 93 10.13 -7.38 -10.00
CA VAL A 93 9.30 -8.20 -9.10
C VAL A 93 8.04 -8.67 -9.82
N ARG A 94 7.37 -7.78 -10.57
CA ARG A 94 6.18 -8.14 -11.38
C ARG A 94 6.48 -9.25 -12.38
N GLU A 95 7.58 -9.13 -13.12
CA GLU A 95 7.99 -10.15 -14.10
C GLU A 95 8.28 -11.49 -13.41
N SER A 96 8.91 -11.48 -12.23
CA SER A 96 9.15 -12.69 -11.44
C SER A 96 7.85 -13.39 -11.04
N ILE A 97 6.85 -12.63 -10.59
CA ILE A 97 5.52 -13.15 -10.24
C ILE A 97 4.82 -13.74 -11.47
N ASN A 98 4.83 -13.02 -12.60
CA ASN A 98 4.21 -13.47 -13.85
C ASN A 98 4.85 -14.77 -14.35
N ARG A 99 6.19 -14.88 -14.28
CA ARG A 99 6.92 -16.10 -14.65
C ARG A 99 6.58 -17.28 -13.74
N ARG A 100 6.37 -17.05 -12.43
CA ARG A 100 5.90 -18.10 -11.51
C ARG A 100 4.48 -18.55 -11.83
N GLY A 101 3.56 -17.60 -12.02
CA GLY A 101 2.16 -17.91 -12.36
C GLY A 101 2.01 -18.69 -13.68
N ALA A 102 2.79 -18.33 -14.69
CA ALA A 102 2.81 -19.04 -15.99
C ALA A 102 3.31 -20.50 -15.88
N ARG A 103 4.23 -20.78 -14.95
CA ARG A 103 4.73 -22.15 -14.70
C ARG A 103 3.74 -23.01 -13.93
N GLU A 104 2.87 -22.39 -13.14
CA GLU A 104 1.89 -23.08 -12.28
C GLU A 104 0.52 -23.30 -12.98
N GLY A 105 0.37 -22.88 -14.25
CA GLY A 105 -0.80 -23.22 -15.08
C GLY A 105 -2.12 -22.60 -14.62
N ARG A 106 -2.09 -21.52 -13.83
CA ARG A 106 -3.31 -20.79 -13.45
C ARG A 106 -3.71 -19.86 -14.60
N PRO A 107 -4.87 -20.03 -15.25
CA PRO A 107 -5.28 -19.17 -16.36
C PRO A 107 -5.53 -17.74 -15.86
N ALA A 108 -5.22 -16.78 -16.74
CA ALA A 108 -5.41 -15.34 -16.53
C ALA A 108 -6.89 -14.96 -16.39
#